data_AF-A0A0L8FQD3-F1
#
_entry.id   AF-A0A0L8FQD3-F1
#
_cell.length_a   1.000
_cell.length_b   1.000
_cell.length_c   1.000
_cell.angle_alpha   90.00
_cell.angle_beta   90.00
_cell.angle_gamma   90.00
#
_symmetry.space_group_name_H-M   'P 1'
#
loop_
_entity.id
_entity.type
_entity.pdbx_description
1 polymer ?
#
loop_
_entity_poly.entity_id
_entity_poly.type
_entity_poly.pdbx_seq_one_letter_code
_entity_poly.pdbx_strand_id
1 'polypeptide(L)'
;GFQTLGEEYVNIIQVDSTLRASVSTMRRSFMILLHVWTPYVFQRFFDKCQKDLMKPDSSLRFLSLHAKEFLIQMIPIVKQCMLFCHRFHLTAFYLRGIFYHIAKRLLGVHYIQFSLKPKTRFGIFWLLGWLTASQLLGGVLISVYQFHKTLQDLKSKVISSPLSICKVKSVATASSHQCPLCLELRHETTVTPCGHLFCWNCILEWCQTKGECPLCREKLLSCRLIYLQNYDF
;
A
#
# COMPACT_ATOMS: atom_id res chain seq x y z
N GLY A 1 -5.64 -44.78 -2.79
CA GLY A 1 -4.58 -45.15 -3.73
C GLY A 1 -3.29 -44.42 -3.40
N PHE A 2 -2.15 -45.10 -3.50
CA PHE A 2 -0.82 -44.53 -3.22
C PHE A 2 -0.36 -43.53 -4.29
N GLN A 3 -0.81 -43.70 -5.53
CA GLN A 3 -0.40 -42.93 -6.70
C GLN A 3 -1.63 -42.48 -7.50
N THR A 4 -1.53 -41.32 -8.15
CA THR A 4 -2.52 -40.85 -9.13
C THR A 4 -2.17 -41.34 -10.54
N LEU A 5 -3.15 -41.41 -11.45
CA LEU A 5 -2.90 -41.86 -12.84
C LEU A 5 -1.77 -41.07 -13.51
N GLY A 6 -1.73 -39.74 -13.33
CA GLY A 6 -0.65 -38.91 -13.88
C GLY A 6 0.73 -39.20 -13.27
N GLU A 7 0.78 -39.59 -12.00
CA GLU A 7 2.03 -40.00 -11.34
C GLU A 7 2.50 -41.38 -11.85
N GLU A 8 1.57 -42.28 -12.17
CA GLU A 8 1.83 -43.61 -12.75
C GLU A 8 2.42 -43.49 -14.16
N TYR A 9 1.80 -42.71 -15.04
CA TYR A 9 2.30 -42.48 -16.41
C TYR A 9 3.72 -41.89 -16.46
N VAL A 10 4.12 -41.12 -15.44
CA VAL A 10 5.44 -40.47 -15.38
C VAL A 10 6.44 -41.25 -14.51
N ASN A 11 6.02 -42.39 -13.93
CA ASN A 11 6.82 -43.22 -13.03
C ASN A 11 7.40 -42.43 -11.84
N ILE A 12 6.57 -41.62 -11.18
CA ILE A 12 6.93 -40.83 -10.00
C ILE A 12 6.09 -41.22 -8.78
N ILE A 13 6.69 -41.28 -7.59
CA ILE A 13 5.98 -41.56 -6.34
C ILE A 13 6.27 -40.48 -5.29
N GLN A 14 5.27 -40.17 -4.45
CA GLN A 14 5.43 -39.29 -3.29
C GLN A 14 5.99 -40.06 -2.10
N VAL A 15 7.13 -39.62 -1.59
CA VAL A 15 7.76 -40.16 -0.38
C VAL A 15 7.90 -39.09 0.69
N ASP A 16 7.94 -39.54 1.94
CA ASP A 16 8.24 -38.71 3.09
C ASP A 16 9.71 -38.22 3.06
N SER A 17 10.03 -37.29 3.96
CA SER A 17 11.37 -36.73 4.18
C SER A 17 12.47 -37.77 4.40
N THR A 18 12.10 -38.96 4.87
CA THR A 18 13.00 -40.11 5.09
C THR A 18 13.28 -40.92 3.83
N LEU A 19 12.60 -40.62 2.71
CA LEU A 19 12.70 -41.31 1.40
C LEU A 19 12.39 -42.82 1.44
N ARG A 20 11.91 -43.36 2.56
CA ARG A 20 11.71 -44.80 2.77
C ARG A 20 10.24 -45.23 2.81
N ALA A 21 9.32 -44.29 3.02
CA ALA A 21 7.90 -44.58 3.17
C ALA A 21 7.05 -43.61 2.33
N SER A 22 5.89 -44.08 1.89
CA SER A 22 4.88 -43.25 1.23
C SER A 22 4.30 -42.23 2.21
N VAL A 23 4.02 -41.02 1.73
CA VAL A 23 3.42 -39.96 2.55
C VAL A 23 2.05 -40.40 3.08
N SER A 24 1.80 -40.18 4.37
CA SER A 24 0.51 -40.51 5.00
C SER A 24 -0.64 -39.72 4.37
N THR A 25 -1.84 -40.32 4.36
CA THR A 25 -3.05 -39.70 3.81
C THR A 25 -3.34 -38.34 4.47
N MET A 26 -3.14 -38.22 5.78
CA MET A 26 -3.29 -36.94 6.49
C MET A 26 -2.33 -35.85 5.98
N ARG A 27 -1.04 -36.16 5.81
CA ARG A 27 -0.06 -35.19 5.31
C ARG A 27 -0.36 -34.77 3.88
N ARG A 28 -0.83 -35.70 3.03
CA ARG A 28 -1.28 -35.39 1.67
C ARG A 28 -2.50 -34.47 1.67
N SER A 29 -3.50 -34.76 2.49
CA SER A 29 -4.69 -33.90 2.62
C SER A 29 -4.33 -32.51 3.14
N PHE A 30 -3.48 -32.42 4.17
CA PHE A 30 -3.03 -31.14 4.71
C PHE A 30 -2.23 -30.32 3.69
N MET A 31 -1.40 -30.95 2.87
CA MET A 31 -0.67 -30.28 1.78
C MET A 31 -1.63 -29.63 0.76
N ILE A 32 -2.65 -30.38 0.34
CA ILE A 32 -3.66 -29.90 -0.62
C ILE A 32 -4.48 -28.78 0.00
N LEU A 33 -4.94 -28.96 1.24
CA LEU A 33 -5.68 -27.94 1.98
C LEU A 33 -4.86 -26.65 2.12
N LEU A 34 -3.60 -26.75 2.54
CA LEU A 34 -2.71 -25.61 2.67
C LEU A 34 -2.54 -24.91 1.32
N HIS A 35 -2.37 -25.66 0.23
CA HIS A 35 -2.18 -25.04 -1.08
C HIS A 35 -3.42 -24.27 -1.58
N VAL A 36 -4.61 -24.85 -1.39
CA VAL A 36 -5.88 -24.27 -1.86
C VAL A 36 -6.35 -23.12 -0.97
N TRP A 37 -6.22 -23.27 0.35
CA TRP A 37 -6.74 -22.29 1.31
C TRP A 37 -5.81 -21.10 1.53
N THR A 38 -4.49 -21.28 1.45
CA THR A 38 -3.52 -20.20 1.68
C THR A 38 -3.82 -18.92 0.89
N PRO A 39 -4.02 -18.94 -0.44
CA PRO A 39 -4.27 -17.70 -1.19
C PRO A 39 -5.58 -17.03 -0.78
N TYR A 40 -6.63 -17.81 -0.51
CA TYR A 40 -7.94 -17.30 -0.12
C TYR A 40 -7.94 -16.67 1.28
N VAL A 41 -7.40 -17.40 2.27
CA VAL A 41 -7.31 -16.92 3.66
C VAL A 41 -6.46 -15.67 3.73
N PHE A 42 -5.34 -15.64 3.01
CA PHE A 42 -4.45 -14.48 3.00
C PHE A 42 -5.16 -13.25 2.41
N GLN A 43 -5.78 -13.36 1.22
CA GLN A 43 -6.51 -12.23 0.63
C GLN A 43 -7.62 -11.71 1.56
N ARG A 44 -8.45 -12.61 2.10
CA ARG A 44 -9.53 -12.24 3.01
C ARG A 44 -9.03 -11.60 4.29
N PHE A 45 -7.92 -12.09 4.85
CA PHE A 45 -7.31 -11.52 6.04
C PHE A 45 -6.86 -10.07 5.81
N PHE A 46 -6.07 -9.83 4.75
CA PHE A 46 -5.59 -8.47 4.46
C PHE A 46 -6.72 -7.49 4.12
N ASP A 47 -7.73 -7.95 3.37
CA ASP A 47 -8.87 -7.08 3.02
C ASP A 47 -9.77 -6.80 4.23
N LYS A 48 -9.90 -7.76 5.14
CA LYS A 48 -10.63 -7.56 6.39
C LYS A 48 -9.87 -6.62 7.33
N CYS A 49 -8.56 -6.81 7.49
CA CYS A 49 -7.70 -5.89 8.22
C CYS A 49 -7.80 -4.47 7.65
N GLN A 50 -7.69 -4.30 6.33
CA GLN A 50 -7.81 -2.98 5.69
C GLN A 50 -9.17 -2.33 5.96
N LYS A 51 -10.27 -3.09 5.85
CA LYS A 51 -11.64 -2.60 6.12
C LYS A 51 -11.86 -2.26 7.58
N ASP A 52 -11.32 -3.04 8.50
CA ASP A 52 -11.49 -2.82 9.93
C ASP A 52 -10.62 -1.68 10.46
N LEU A 53 -9.47 -1.41 9.81
CA LEU A 53 -8.64 -0.22 10.07
C LEU A 53 -9.24 1.08 9.50
N MET A 54 -10.03 1.02 8.43
CA MET A 54 -10.65 2.20 7.81
C MET A 54 -11.95 2.65 8.51
N LYS A 55 -12.55 1.79 9.35
CA LYS A 55 -13.75 2.12 10.12
C LYS A 55 -13.42 3.01 11.33
N PRO A 56 -14.12 4.15 11.52
CA PRO A 56 -13.88 5.05 12.64
C PRO A 56 -14.28 4.45 14.02
N ASP A 57 -15.17 3.45 14.03
CA ASP A 57 -15.78 2.89 15.25
C ASP A 57 -15.29 1.50 15.67
N SER A 58 -14.21 0.98 15.08
CA SER A 58 -13.72 -0.37 15.40
C SER A 58 -13.06 -0.46 16.78
N SER A 59 -13.14 -1.64 17.40
CA SER A 59 -12.58 -2.04 18.72
C SER A 59 -11.09 -1.73 18.94
N LEU A 60 -10.37 -1.32 17.89
CA LEU A 60 -9.00 -0.81 17.92
C LEU A 60 -8.92 0.69 18.27
N ARG A 61 -9.85 1.24 19.08
CA ARG A 61 -9.73 2.61 19.62
C ARG A 61 -8.49 2.79 20.51
N PHE A 62 -7.98 1.70 21.10
CA PHE A 62 -6.77 1.70 21.93
C PHE A 62 -5.47 1.84 21.14
N LEU A 63 -5.50 1.64 19.82
CA LEU A 63 -4.32 1.75 18.99
C LEU A 63 -4.08 3.21 18.62
N SER A 64 -2.88 3.72 18.92
CA SER A 64 -2.42 5.07 18.55
C SER A 64 -2.81 5.43 17.11
N LEU A 65 -3.34 6.65 16.90
CA LEU A 65 -3.68 7.17 15.57
C LEU A 65 -2.49 7.06 14.60
N HIS A 66 -1.27 7.26 15.09
CA HIS A 66 -0.03 7.09 14.33
C HIS A 66 0.22 5.63 13.90
N ALA A 67 -0.12 4.67 14.76
CA ALA A 67 0.01 3.25 14.44
C ALA A 67 -1.02 2.80 13.39
N LYS A 68 -2.23 3.38 13.38
CA LYS A 68 -3.24 3.09 12.34
C LYS A 68 -2.79 3.58 10.96
N GLU A 69 -2.28 4.81 10.88
CA GLU A 69 -1.76 5.36 9.62
C GLU A 69 -0.57 4.55 9.09
N PHE A 70 0.35 4.16 9.98
CA PHE A 70 1.47 3.30 9.62
C PHE A 70 1.01 1.93 9.11
N LEU A 71 0.07 1.28 9.80
CA LEU A 71 -0.46 -0.02 9.36
C LEU A 71 -1.17 0.07 8.00
N ILE A 72 -1.95 1.12 7.75
CA ILE A 72 -2.60 1.34 6.45
C ILE A 72 -1.56 1.54 5.34
N GLN A 73 -0.47 2.27 5.61
CA GLN A 73 0.64 2.42 4.65
C GLN A 73 1.43 1.12 4.44
N MET A 74 1.53 0.26 5.45
CA MET A 74 2.28 -1.00 5.35
C MET A 74 1.54 -2.10 4.61
N ILE A 75 0.20 -2.15 4.66
CA ILE A 75 -0.59 -3.17 3.95
C ILE A 75 -0.25 -3.31 2.46
N PRO A 76 -0.20 -2.24 1.63
CA PRO A 76 0.15 -2.37 0.21
C PRO A 76 1.60 -2.85 0.01
N ILE A 77 2.53 -2.41 0.88
CA ILE A 77 3.93 -2.84 0.85
C ILE A 77 4.02 -4.35 1.14
N VAL A 78 3.32 -4.82 2.17
CA VAL A 78 3.29 -6.24 2.54
C VAL A 78 2.70 -7.10 1.42
N LYS A 79 1.59 -6.66 0.78
CA LYS A 79 1.02 -7.34 -0.38
C LYS A 79 2.04 -7.44 -1.52
N GLN A 80 2.75 -6.37 -1.82
CA GLN A 80 3.75 -6.33 -2.88
C GLN A 80 4.99 -7.18 -2.56
N CYS A 81 5.50 -7.12 -1.33
CA CYS A 81 6.57 -7.99 -0.85
C CYS A 81 6.20 -9.47 -0.97
N MET A 82 4.98 -9.85 -0.58
CA MET A 82 4.52 -11.23 -0.69
C MET A 82 4.52 -11.73 -2.15
N LEU A 83 4.05 -10.90 -3.11
CA LEU A 83 4.12 -11.24 -4.53
C LEU A 83 5.58 -11.43 -4.99
N PHE A 84 6.49 -10.55 -4.61
CA PHE A 84 7.91 -10.67 -4.95
C PHE A 84 8.53 -11.93 -4.32
N CYS A 85 8.24 -12.23 -3.06
CA CYS A 85 8.70 -13.43 -2.38
C CYS A 85 8.20 -14.71 -3.07
N HIS A 86 6.94 -14.74 -3.51
CA HIS A 86 6.39 -15.87 -4.25
C HIS A 86 7.08 -16.06 -5.60
N ARG A 87 7.27 -14.98 -6.36
CA ARG A 87 7.97 -15.02 -7.66
C ARG A 87 9.44 -15.40 -7.50
N PHE A 88 10.12 -14.87 -6.49
CA PHE A 88 11.48 -15.24 -6.15
C PHE A 88 11.59 -16.72 -5.78
N HIS A 89 10.66 -17.26 -4.99
CA HIS A 89 10.64 -18.69 -4.65
C HIS A 89 10.52 -19.56 -5.91
N LEU A 90 9.64 -19.18 -6.84
CA LEU A 90 9.42 -19.87 -8.11
C LEU A 90 10.66 -19.79 -9.03
N THR A 91 11.32 -18.63 -9.10
CA THR A 91 12.59 -18.47 -9.82
C THR A 91 13.71 -19.31 -9.21
N ALA A 92 13.90 -19.23 -7.88
CA ALA A 92 14.88 -20.04 -7.16
C ALA A 92 14.62 -21.54 -7.32
N PHE A 93 13.35 -21.94 -7.46
CA PHE A 93 12.98 -23.31 -7.80
C PHE A 93 13.45 -23.71 -9.19
N TYR A 94 13.14 -22.97 -10.26
CA TYR A 94 13.56 -23.33 -11.61
C TYR A 94 15.08 -23.38 -11.77
N LEU A 95 15.82 -22.64 -10.92
CA LEU A 95 17.28 -22.66 -10.89
C LEU A 95 17.87 -23.83 -10.06
N ARG A 96 17.24 -24.24 -8.94
CA ARG A 96 17.75 -25.34 -8.07
C ARG A 96 17.11 -26.71 -8.33
N GLY A 97 15.93 -26.75 -8.92
CA GLY A 97 15.27 -27.96 -9.44
C GLY A 97 14.60 -28.89 -8.43
N ILE A 98 14.31 -28.46 -7.19
CA ILE A 98 13.94 -29.41 -6.11
C ILE A 98 12.46 -29.37 -5.67
N PHE A 99 11.80 -28.19 -5.57
CA PHE A 99 10.39 -28.11 -5.10
C PHE A 99 9.57 -26.94 -5.69
N TYR A 100 8.43 -27.24 -6.33
CA TYR A 100 7.55 -26.25 -6.97
C TYR A 100 6.59 -25.51 -6.01
N HIS A 101 6.29 -26.08 -4.83
CA HIS A 101 5.34 -25.50 -3.87
C HIS A 101 5.91 -25.37 -2.45
N ILE A 102 5.60 -24.25 -1.80
CA ILE A 102 5.93 -23.99 -0.39
C ILE A 102 5.33 -25.06 0.54
N ALA A 103 4.11 -25.50 0.27
CA ALA A 103 3.44 -26.56 1.05
C ALA A 103 4.22 -27.89 1.04
N LYS A 104 4.81 -28.27 -0.10
CA LYS A 104 5.64 -29.48 -0.21
C LYS A 104 6.94 -29.36 0.59
N ARG A 105 7.53 -28.16 0.62
CA ARG A 105 8.73 -27.86 1.43
C ARG A 105 8.43 -27.92 2.93
N LEU A 106 7.33 -27.32 3.37
CA LEU A 106 6.93 -27.33 4.78
C LEU A 106 6.64 -28.74 5.31
N LEU A 107 6.10 -29.61 4.45
CA LEU A 107 5.72 -30.98 4.81
C LEU A 107 6.78 -32.02 4.46
N GLY A 108 7.93 -31.60 3.92
CA GLY A 108 9.03 -32.51 3.58
C GLY A 108 8.64 -33.60 2.59
N VAL A 109 7.78 -33.29 1.62
CA VAL A 109 7.31 -34.28 0.63
C VAL A 109 8.17 -34.24 -0.62
N HIS A 110 8.80 -35.36 -0.94
CA HIS A 110 9.69 -35.51 -2.07
C HIS A 110 9.07 -36.43 -3.14
N TYR A 111 9.48 -36.23 -4.39
CA TYR A 111 9.17 -37.16 -5.47
C TYR A 111 10.43 -37.94 -5.82
N ILE A 112 10.28 -39.25 -5.96
CA ILE A 112 11.30 -40.11 -6.54
C ILE A 112 10.78 -40.58 -7.90
N GLN A 113 11.64 -40.49 -8.92
CA GLN A 113 11.35 -40.98 -10.27
C GLN A 113 12.13 -42.29 -10.50
N PHE A 114 11.45 -43.34 -10.96
CA PHE A 114 12.04 -44.67 -11.19
C PHE A 114 12.48 -44.93 -12.65
N SER A 115 12.54 -43.88 -13.46
CA SER A 115 12.79 -44.01 -14.90
C SER A 115 14.29 -44.16 -15.21
N LEU A 116 14.67 -45.17 -16.00
CA LEU A 116 16.05 -45.49 -16.40
C LEU A 116 16.68 -44.54 -17.44
N LYS A 117 16.04 -43.44 -17.86
CA LYS A 117 16.61 -42.50 -18.83
C LYS A 117 17.34 -41.32 -18.14
N PRO A 118 18.60 -41.01 -18.51
CA PRO A 118 19.40 -40.03 -17.79
C PRO A 118 18.96 -38.59 -18.05
N LYS A 119 18.79 -37.82 -16.96
CA LYS A 119 19.15 -36.41 -16.68
C LYS A 119 19.06 -35.29 -17.75
N THR A 120 18.48 -35.46 -18.94
CA THR A 120 18.40 -34.38 -19.94
C THR A 120 17.30 -33.34 -19.66
N ARG A 121 16.29 -33.67 -18.84
CA ARG A 121 15.19 -32.74 -18.52
C ARG A 121 15.60 -31.53 -17.68
N PHE A 122 16.67 -31.62 -16.88
CA PHE A 122 17.12 -30.51 -16.04
C PHE A 122 17.65 -29.31 -16.83
N GLY A 123 18.19 -29.52 -18.04
CA GLY A 123 18.74 -28.44 -18.87
C GLY A 123 17.68 -27.48 -19.43
N ILE A 124 16.47 -27.97 -19.69
CA ILE A 124 15.39 -27.17 -20.32
C ILE A 124 14.74 -26.22 -19.31
N PHE A 125 14.63 -26.63 -18.04
CA PHE A 125 14.04 -25.79 -16.99
C PHE A 125 14.95 -24.64 -16.54
N TRP A 126 16.26 -24.74 -16.76
CA TRP A 126 17.22 -23.69 -16.43
C TRP A 126 16.97 -22.40 -17.25
N LEU A 127 16.61 -22.54 -18.53
CA LEU A 127 16.22 -21.41 -19.39
C LEU A 127 14.98 -20.69 -18.85
N LEU A 128 13.98 -21.46 -18.42
CA LEU A 128 12.77 -20.91 -17.79
C LEU A 128 13.08 -20.21 -16.46
N GLY A 129 14.07 -20.72 -15.71
CA GLY A 129 14.60 -20.08 -14.51
C GLY A 129 15.20 -18.71 -14.80
N TRP A 130 16.09 -18.61 -15.79
CA TRP A 130 16.66 -17.32 -16.20
C TRP A 130 15.64 -16.35 -16.76
N LEU A 131 14.68 -16.83 -17.55
CA LEU A 131 13.60 -15.99 -18.07
C LEU A 131 12.78 -15.36 -16.93
N THR A 132 12.39 -16.17 -15.94
CA THR A 132 11.65 -15.67 -14.77
C THR A 132 12.52 -14.79 -13.86
N ALA A 133 13.83 -15.05 -13.76
CA ALA A 133 14.77 -14.20 -13.04
C ALA A 133 14.91 -12.81 -13.66
N SER A 134 15.05 -12.74 -14.99
CA SER A 134 15.09 -11.48 -15.73
C SER A 134 13.77 -10.71 -15.58
N GLN A 135 12.63 -11.40 -15.61
CA GLN A 135 11.32 -10.78 -15.38
C GLN A 135 11.16 -10.24 -13.95
N LEU A 136 11.70 -10.93 -12.95
CA LEU A 136 11.72 -10.47 -11.56
C LEU A 136 12.61 -9.23 -11.41
N LEU A 137 13.82 -9.28 -11.96
CA LEU A 137 14.77 -8.17 -11.95
C LEU A 137 14.16 -6.93 -12.61
N GLY A 138 13.57 -7.08 -13.80
CA GLY A 138 12.84 -6.00 -14.47
C GLY A 138 11.72 -5.41 -13.61
N GLY A 139 10.90 -6.26 -12.97
CA GLY A 139 9.83 -5.80 -12.08
C GLY A 139 10.33 -5.05 -10.83
N VAL A 140 11.44 -5.49 -10.24
CA VAL A 140 12.10 -4.80 -9.11
C VAL A 140 12.67 -3.46 -9.57
N LEU A 141 13.40 -3.42 -10.69
CA LEU A 141 13.98 -2.19 -11.24
C LEU A 141 12.89 -1.17 -11.58
N ILE A 142 11.77 -1.60 -12.17
CA ILE A 142 10.63 -0.72 -12.46
C ILE A 142 10.02 -0.19 -11.16
N SER A 143 9.82 -1.05 -10.15
CA SER A 143 9.24 -0.63 -8.85
C SER A 143 10.16 0.36 -8.12
N VAL A 144 11.47 0.12 -8.15
CA VAL A 144 12.48 1.02 -7.56
C VAL A 144 12.54 2.33 -8.35
N TYR A 145 12.53 2.28 -9.69
CA TYR A 145 12.50 3.48 -10.52
C TYR A 145 11.24 4.32 -10.28
N GLN A 146 10.07 3.69 -10.19
CA GLN A 146 8.82 4.36 -9.85
C GLN A 146 8.90 5.03 -8.48
N PHE A 147 9.38 4.31 -7.47
CA PHE A 147 9.56 4.85 -6.12
C PHE A 147 10.55 6.03 -6.11
N HIS A 148 11.67 5.90 -6.81
CA HIS A 148 12.69 6.94 -6.90
C HIS A 148 12.19 8.18 -7.64
N LYS A 149 11.38 7.99 -8.69
CA LYS A 149 10.70 9.08 -9.40
C LYS A 149 9.68 9.78 -8.50
N THR A 150 8.88 9.03 -7.75
CA THR A 150 7.96 9.61 -6.76
C THR A 150 8.70 10.42 -5.70
N LEU A 151 9.84 9.93 -5.20
CA LEU A 151 10.69 10.66 -4.26
C LEU A 151 11.30 11.92 -4.89
N GLN A 152 11.73 11.85 -6.14
CA GLN A 152 12.26 13.02 -6.86
C GLN A 152 11.19 14.07 -7.14
N ASP A 153 9.97 13.67 -7.50
CA ASP A 153 8.83 14.58 -7.67
C ASP A 153 8.40 15.24 -6.35
N LEU A 154 8.53 14.51 -5.22
CA LEU A 154 8.33 15.10 -3.90
C LEU A 154 9.46 16.08 -3.54
N LYS A 155 10.72 15.71 -3.83
CA LYS A 155 11.88 16.56 -3.57
C LYS A 155 11.88 17.83 -4.43
N SER A 156 11.49 17.75 -5.70
CA SER A 156 11.42 18.91 -6.61
C SER A 156 10.35 19.90 -6.17
N LYS A 157 9.18 19.42 -5.70
CA LYS A 157 8.15 20.26 -5.06
C LYS A 157 8.62 20.95 -3.77
N VAL A 158 9.60 20.38 -3.08
CA VAL A 158 10.19 20.95 -1.85
C VAL A 158 11.34 21.92 -2.15
N ILE A 159 12.12 21.70 -3.21
CA ILE A 159 13.31 22.51 -3.54
C ILE A 159 13.01 23.70 -4.45
N SER A 160 11.96 23.65 -5.29
CA SER A 160 11.53 24.82 -6.08
C SER A 160 10.91 25.95 -5.25
N SER A 161 10.90 25.83 -3.92
CA SER A 161 10.58 26.90 -2.98
C SER A 161 11.76 27.27 -2.07
N PRO A 162 12.85 27.91 -2.55
CA PRO A 162 13.85 28.52 -1.69
C PRO A 162 13.49 30.00 -1.47
N LEU A 163 12.30 30.28 -0.92
CA LEU A 163 11.95 31.43 -0.06
C LEU A 163 10.43 31.40 0.25
N SER A 164 9.93 30.31 0.81
CA SER A 164 8.62 30.30 1.50
C SER A 164 8.61 29.24 2.58
N ILE A 165 9.30 29.57 3.68
CA ILE A 165 8.89 29.06 4.99
C ILE A 165 7.39 29.35 5.12
N CYS A 166 6.62 28.32 5.49
CA CYS A 166 5.16 28.27 5.62
C CYS A 166 4.33 27.86 4.39
N LYS A 167 4.51 26.63 3.86
CA LYS A 167 3.34 25.81 3.46
C LYS A 167 3.65 24.31 3.28
N VAL A 168 3.79 23.58 4.40
CA VAL A 168 3.47 22.15 4.39
C VAL A 168 1.99 22.01 4.67
N LYS A 169 1.26 21.62 3.63
CA LYS A 169 -0.16 21.28 3.62
C LYS A 169 -0.47 20.19 4.66
N SER A 170 -1.07 20.58 5.79
CA SER A 170 -2.06 19.76 6.48
C SER A 170 -3.37 19.84 5.70
N VAL A 171 -3.77 18.73 5.08
CA VAL A 171 -4.98 18.62 4.23
C VAL A 171 -6.28 18.59 5.07
N ALA A 172 -6.31 19.28 6.20
CA ALA A 172 -7.51 19.35 7.06
C ALA A 172 -7.80 20.74 7.67
N THR A 173 -6.94 21.75 7.50
CA THR A 173 -7.16 23.10 8.10
C THR A 173 -6.99 24.28 7.13
N ALA A 174 -6.61 24.03 5.87
CA ALA A 174 -6.24 25.06 4.90
C ALA A 174 -7.38 26.03 4.47
N SER A 175 -8.65 25.66 4.66
CA SER A 175 -9.78 26.53 4.34
C SER A 175 -9.99 27.66 5.35
N SER A 176 -9.42 27.58 6.55
CA SER A 176 -9.65 28.57 7.62
C SER A 176 -8.80 29.83 7.48
N HIS A 177 -7.76 29.84 6.64
CA HIS A 177 -6.80 30.95 6.51
C HIS A 177 -6.91 31.71 5.18
N GLN A 178 -7.82 31.31 4.29
CA GLN A 178 -8.06 31.99 3.01
C GLN A 178 -9.17 33.03 3.14
N CYS A 179 -9.01 34.14 2.44
CA CYS A 179 -10.06 35.15 2.34
C CYS A 179 -11.12 34.65 1.34
N PRO A 180 -12.40 34.56 1.69
CA PRO A 180 -13.44 34.10 0.76
C PRO A 180 -13.72 35.11 -0.37
N LEU A 181 -13.24 36.35 -0.26
CA LEU A 181 -13.43 37.39 -1.28
C LEU A 181 -12.34 37.35 -2.36
N CYS A 182 -11.05 37.25 -1.99
CA CYS A 182 -9.95 37.20 -2.97
C CYS A 182 -9.38 35.79 -3.21
N LEU A 183 -9.80 34.78 -2.43
CA LEU A 183 -9.32 33.38 -2.48
C LEU A 183 -7.82 33.18 -2.18
N GLU A 184 -7.13 34.26 -1.80
CA GLU A 184 -5.73 34.25 -1.36
C GLU A 184 -5.62 34.07 0.16
N LEU A 185 -4.39 33.97 0.67
CA LEU A 185 -4.15 33.98 2.11
C LEU A 185 -4.60 35.34 2.68
N ARG A 186 -5.26 35.34 3.84
CA ARG A 186 -5.69 36.60 4.47
C ARG A 186 -4.46 37.45 4.83
N HIS A 187 -4.30 38.59 4.17
CA HIS A 187 -3.38 39.65 4.55
C HIS A 187 -4.19 40.74 5.28
N GLU A 188 -3.64 41.31 6.35
CA GLU A 188 -4.30 42.39 7.11
C GLU A 188 -5.71 41.97 7.57
N THR A 189 -5.77 40.92 8.42
CA THR A 189 -7.05 40.28 8.76
C THR A 189 -8.01 41.23 9.48
N THR A 190 -9.25 41.26 8.99
CA THR A 190 -10.40 41.91 9.63
C THR A 190 -11.38 40.90 10.16
N VAL A 191 -11.93 41.19 11.34
CA VAL A 191 -13.08 40.47 11.87
C VAL A 191 -14.32 41.35 11.80
N THR A 192 -15.41 40.77 11.30
CA THR A 192 -16.73 41.38 11.31
C THR A 192 -17.38 41.20 12.69
N PRO A 193 -18.36 42.02 13.09
CA PRO A 193 -19.04 41.84 14.38
C PRO A 193 -19.76 40.48 14.52
N CYS A 194 -20.04 39.81 13.39
CA CYS A 194 -20.58 38.45 13.35
C CYS A 194 -19.51 37.34 13.44
N GLY A 195 -18.23 37.69 13.58
CA GLY A 195 -17.13 36.74 13.81
C GLY A 195 -16.47 36.16 12.55
N HIS A 196 -16.84 36.63 11.36
CA HIS A 196 -16.24 36.18 10.10
C HIS A 196 -14.96 36.97 9.76
N LEU A 197 -14.01 36.30 9.09
CA LEU A 197 -12.67 36.82 8.84
C LEU A 197 -12.43 37.08 7.35
N PHE A 198 -11.88 38.24 7.01
CA PHE A 198 -11.56 38.67 5.65
C PHE A 198 -10.23 39.46 5.63
N CYS A 199 -9.77 39.91 4.45
CA CYS A 199 -8.74 40.95 4.37
C CYS A 199 -9.37 42.33 4.58
N TRP A 200 -8.64 43.27 5.20
CA TRP A 200 -9.09 44.65 5.45
C TRP A 200 -9.64 45.32 4.19
N ASN A 201 -8.86 45.33 3.11
CA ASN A 201 -9.27 45.98 1.86
C ASN A 201 -10.47 45.29 1.21
N CYS A 202 -10.49 43.94 1.20
CA CYS A 202 -11.59 43.20 0.56
C CYS A 202 -12.93 43.45 1.24
N ILE A 203 -12.99 43.40 2.58
CA ILE A 203 -14.27 43.61 3.28
C ILE A 203 -14.69 45.08 3.24
N LEU A 204 -13.73 46.01 3.22
CA LEU A 204 -14.03 47.44 3.16
C LEU A 204 -14.64 47.84 1.81
N GLU A 205 -14.11 47.32 0.70
CA GLU A 205 -14.68 47.50 -0.64
C GLU A 205 -16.07 46.86 -0.76
N TRP A 206 -16.25 45.67 -0.16
CA TRP A 206 -17.56 45.02 -0.12
C TRP A 206 -18.59 45.86 0.64
N CYS A 207 -18.23 46.41 1.81
CA CYS A 207 -19.13 47.23 2.63
C CYS A 207 -19.57 48.52 1.94
N GLN A 208 -18.74 49.08 1.06
CA GLN A 208 -19.12 50.24 0.25
C GLN A 208 -20.20 49.90 -0.78
N THR A 209 -20.20 48.65 -1.29
CA THR A 209 -21.19 48.19 -2.26
C THR A 209 -22.46 47.66 -1.58
N LYS A 210 -22.29 46.86 -0.52
CA LYS A 210 -23.36 46.20 0.24
C LYS A 210 -23.03 46.19 1.73
N GLY A 211 -23.87 46.84 2.55
CA GLY A 211 -23.73 46.90 4.00
C GLY A 211 -24.13 45.61 4.73
N GLU A 212 -23.67 44.45 4.27
CA GLU A 212 -23.96 43.13 4.85
C GLU A 212 -22.74 42.19 4.78
N CYS A 213 -22.62 41.26 5.72
CA CYS A 213 -21.55 40.27 5.71
C CYS A 213 -21.69 39.29 4.51
N PRO A 214 -20.63 39.03 3.72
CA PRO A 214 -20.66 38.10 2.59
C PRO A 214 -21.05 36.66 2.95
N LEU A 215 -20.80 36.22 4.19
CA LEU A 215 -21.00 34.82 4.62
C LEU A 215 -22.35 34.60 5.30
N CYS A 216 -22.74 35.46 6.25
CA CYS A 216 -23.99 35.29 7.01
C CYS A 216 -25.07 36.35 6.73
N ARG A 217 -24.78 37.35 5.88
CA ARG A 217 -25.71 38.44 5.51
C ARG A 217 -26.19 39.30 6.69
N GLU A 218 -25.49 39.26 7.81
CA GLU A 218 -25.76 40.17 8.94
C GLU A 218 -25.38 41.61 8.57
N LYS A 219 -26.22 42.58 8.99
CA LYS A 219 -26.02 44.00 8.68
C LYS A 219 -24.67 44.47 9.22
N LEU A 220 -23.87 45.08 8.36
CA LEU A 220 -22.51 45.48 8.65
C LEU A 220 -22.28 46.94 8.30
N LEU A 221 -21.63 47.66 9.21
CA LEU A 221 -21.22 49.05 9.03
C LEU A 221 -19.70 49.13 9.02
N SER A 222 -19.13 49.92 8.12
CA SER A 222 -17.67 50.05 7.98
C SER A 222 -16.97 50.51 9.26
N CYS A 223 -17.63 51.32 10.09
CA CYS A 223 -17.13 51.76 11.39
C CYS A 223 -17.09 50.67 12.48
N ARG A 224 -17.72 49.51 12.25
CA ARG A 224 -17.75 48.37 13.18
C ARG A 224 -16.79 47.26 12.77
N LEU A 225 -16.01 47.45 11.71
CA LEU A 225 -14.94 46.54 11.33
C LEU A 225 -13.79 46.68 12.32
N ILE A 226 -13.32 45.54 12.84
CA ILE A 226 -12.18 45.51 13.74
C ILE A 226 -10.99 44.95 12.98
N TYR A 227 -9.97 45.79 12.82
CA TYR A 227 -8.68 45.38 12.28
C TYR A 227 -7.93 44.57 13.35
N LEU A 228 -7.50 43.36 13.02
CA LEU A 228 -6.73 42.53 13.94
C LEU A 228 -5.23 42.81 13.74
N GLN A 229 -4.61 43.46 14.72
CA GLN A 229 -3.14 43.63 14.78
C GLN A 229 -2.50 42.41 15.45
N ASN A 230 -1.31 42.01 15.01
CA ASN A 230 -0.56 40.84 15.51
C ASN A 230 -1.33 39.50 15.42
N TYR A 231 -2.27 39.42 14.48
CA TYR A 231 -2.94 38.17 14.14
C TYR A 231 -2.12 37.47 13.06
N ASP A 232 -0.94 36.99 13.47
CA ASP A 232 -0.04 36.19 12.65
C ASP A 232 -0.28 34.70 12.92
N PHE A 233 -0.23 33.89 11.86
CA PHE A 233 -0.18 32.42 11.95
C PHE A 233 1.22 31.93 11.61
#